data_AF-A0A328KHT7-F1
#
_entry.id   AF-A0A328KHT7-F1
#
_cell.length_a   1.000
_cell.length_b   1.000
_cell.length_c   1.000
_cell.angle_alpha   90.00
_cell.angle_beta   90.00
_cell.angle_gamma   90.00
#
_symmetry.space_group_name_H-M   'P 1'
#
loop_
_entity.id
_entity.type
_entity.pdbx_description
1 polymer ?
#
loop_
_entity_poly.entity_id
_entity_poly.type
_entity_poly.pdbx_seq_one_letter_code
_entity_poly.pdbx_strand_id
1 'polypeptide(L)'
;MKVELYKRPHTGASHGVEMLLNLKGIEYTPYLISENEEKLAKHGIDTNTTDSPIIIFDNGEYETITTGFNEAALIDLIKEIETNTPKENEGA
;
A
#
# COMPACT_ATOMS: atom_id res chain seq x y z
N MET A 1 0.75 7.00 -9.47
CA MET A 1 0.39 6.02 -8.43
C MET A 1 0.80 6.56 -7.08
N LYS A 2 -0.11 6.64 -6.12
CA LYS A 2 0.15 7.00 -4.73
C LYS A 2 0.07 5.74 -3.87
N VAL A 3 0.99 5.58 -2.93
CA VAL A 3 0.97 4.45 -2.00
C VAL A 3 0.88 4.98 -0.58
N GLU A 4 -0.03 4.41 0.21
CA GLU A 4 -0.19 4.71 1.62
C GLU A 4 0.17 3.48 2.43
N LEU A 5 1.08 3.63 3.39
CA LEU A 5 1.58 2.54 4.21
C LEU A 5 1.15 2.74 5.65
N TYR A 6 0.15 1.98 6.10
CA TYR A 6 -0.30 2.00 7.49
C TYR A 6 0.44 0.93 8.29
N LYS A 7 1.20 1.37 9.29
CA LYS A 7 2.02 0.51 10.13
C LYS A 7 1.61 0.56 11.60
N ARG A 8 1.99 -0.49 12.32
CA ARG A 8 2.04 -0.48 13.78
C ARG A 8 3.44 -0.10 14.25
N PRO A 9 3.58 0.55 15.41
CA PRO A 9 4.88 0.73 16.01
C PRO A 9 5.52 -0.64 16.31
N HIS A 10 6.82 -0.76 16.03
CA HIS A 10 7.67 -1.90 16.39
C HIS A 10 7.41 -3.25 15.66
N THR A 11 6.85 -3.25 14.44
CA THR A 11 6.72 -4.49 13.63
C THR A 11 7.78 -4.60 12.54
N GLY A 12 8.48 -5.74 12.48
CA GLY A 12 9.51 -5.99 11.45
C GLY A 12 8.95 -6.10 10.02
N ALA A 13 7.67 -6.46 9.88
CA ALA A 13 6.98 -6.57 8.59
C ALA A 13 6.87 -5.23 7.85
N SER A 14 6.77 -4.10 8.57
CA SER A 14 6.74 -2.77 7.97
C SER A 14 8.06 -2.42 7.29
N HIS A 15 9.20 -2.87 7.84
CA HIS A 15 10.51 -2.61 7.27
C HIS A 15 10.71 -3.29 5.91
N GLY A 16 10.22 -4.53 5.75
CA GLY A 16 10.27 -5.26 4.48
C GLY A 16 9.49 -4.56 3.37
N VAL A 17 8.30 -4.03 3.69
CA VAL A 17 7.49 -3.25 2.74
C VAL A 17 8.19 -1.94 2.35
N GLU A 18 8.69 -1.19 3.32
CA GLU A 18 9.42 0.07 3.08
C GLU A 18 10.62 -0.15 2.16
N MET A 19 11.39 -1.23 2.39
CA MET A 19 12.52 -1.60 1.55
C MET A 19 12.08 -1.94 0.12
N LEU A 20 11.01 -2.72 -0.07
CA LEU A 20 10.53 -3.09 -1.39
C LEU A 20 10.03 -1.88 -2.19
N LEU A 21 9.24 -1.01 -1.56
CA LEU A 21 8.73 0.21 -2.19
C LEU A 21 9.90 1.12 -2.62
N ASN A 22 10.91 1.28 -1.75
CA ASN A 22 12.13 2.03 -2.08
C ASN A 22 12.91 1.39 -3.24
N LEU A 23 13.07 0.07 -3.27
CA LEU A 23 13.76 -0.63 -4.37
C LEU A 23 13.05 -0.47 -5.72
N LYS A 24 11.72 -0.33 -5.70
CA LYS A 24 10.91 -0.06 -6.88
C LYS A 24 10.83 1.43 -7.25
N GLY A 25 11.38 2.31 -6.42
CA GLY A 25 11.28 3.76 -6.63
C GLY A 25 9.85 4.28 -6.47
N ILE A 26 9.01 3.59 -5.69
CA ILE A 26 7.63 3.97 -5.46
C ILE A 26 7.56 4.90 -4.26
N GLU A 27 7.06 6.11 -4.47
CA GLU A 27 6.79 7.05 -3.38
C GLU A 27 5.60 6.56 -2.53
N TYR A 28 5.78 6.58 -1.20
CA TYR A 28 4.74 6.21 -0.26
C TYR A 28 4.65 7.17 0.92
N THR A 29 3.44 7.31 1.47
CA THR A 29 3.20 8.08 2.69
C THR A 29 2.97 7.13 3.86
N PRO A 30 3.83 7.13 4.89
CA PRO A 30 3.66 6.29 6.06
C PRO A 30 2.64 6.90 7.05
N TYR A 31 1.79 6.04 7.60
CA TYR A 31 0.77 6.38 8.59
C TYR A 31 0.77 5.37 9.73
N LEU A 32 0.29 5.78 10.91
CA LEU A 32 0.02 4.85 12.00
C LEU A 32 -1.43 4.35 11.91
N ILE A 33 -1.62 3.04 12.02
CA ILE A 33 -2.95 2.42 12.04
C ILE A 33 -3.83 3.03 13.14
N SER A 34 -3.25 3.25 14.33
CA SER A 34 -3.94 3.82 15.49
C SER A 34 -4.42 5.26 15.30
N GLU A 35 -3.85 6.01 14.36
CA GLU A 35 -4.19 7.41 14.11
C GLU A 35 -5.15 7.59 12.92
N ASN A 36 -5.48 6.51 12.20
CA ASN A 36 -6.19 6.57 10.92
C ASN A 36 -7.43 5.65 10.89
N GLU A 37 -8.09 5.49 12.04
CA GLU A 37 -9.27 4.63 12.18
C GLU A 37 -10.38 4.93 11.18
N GLU A 38 -10.77 6.20 11.04
CA GLU A 38 -11.87 6.60 10.14
C GLU A 38 -11.62 6.23 8.68
N LYS A 39 -10.36 6.27 8.24
CA LYS A 39 -9.99 5.93 6.87
C LYS A 39 -9.96 4.42 6.66
N LEU A 40 -9.36 3.68 7.58
CA LEU A 40 -9.31 2.21 7.53
C LEU A 40 -10.70 1.58 7.66
N ALA A 41 -11.59 2.18 8.47
CA ALA A 41 -12.97 1.73 8.64
C ALA A 41 -13.79 1.80 7.34
N LYS A 42 -13.51 2.77 6.44
CA LYS A 42 -14.16 2.84 5.11
C LYS A 42 -13.87 1.61 4.25
N HIS A 43 -12.76 0.95 4.52
CA HIS A 43 -12.34 -0.28 3.85
C HIS A 43 -12.64 -1.54 4.68
N GLY A 44 -13.37 -1.40 5.80
CA GLY A 44 -13.71 -2.52 6.68
C GLY A 44 -12.54 -3.05 7.51
N ILE A 45 -11.46 -2.27 7.67
CA ILE A 45 -10.27 -2.69 8.40
C ILE A 45 -10.30 -2.12 9.82
N ASP A 46 -10.25 -3.00 10.81
CA ASP A 46 -10.19 -2.66 12.22
C ASP A 46 -8.78 -2.26 12.66
N THR A 47 -8.64 -1.25 13.51
CA THR A 47 -7.33 -0.79 14.01
C THR A 47 -6.64 -1.83 14.90
N ASN A 48 -7.37 -2.81 15.42
CA ASN A 48 -6.86 -3.97 16.14
C ASN A 48 -6.41 -5.12 15.23
N THR A 49 -6.51 -4.99 13.90
CA THR A 49 -6.06 -6.01 12.94
C THR A 49 -4.63 -6.49 13.18
N THR A 50 -4.43 -7.81 13.12
CA THR A 50 -3.10 -8.42 13.13
C THR A 50 -2.43 -8.41 11.76
N ASP A 51 -3.21 -8.11 10.71
CA ASP A 51 -2.77 -8.10 9.32
C ASP A 51 -2.07 -6.78 8.98
N SER A 52 -1.03 -6.45 9.75
CA SER A 52 -0.18 -5.27 9.54
C SER A 52 1.14 -5.67 8.88
N PRO A 53 1.76 -4.81 8.06
CA PRO A 53 1.29 -3.50 7.61
C PRO A 53 0.11 -3.58 6.62
N ILE A 54 -0.66 -2.50 6.50
CA ILE A 54 -1.68 -2.34 5.46
C ILE A 54 -1.12 -1.40 4.39
N ILE A 55 -1.24 -1.77 3.12
CA ILE A 55 -0.80 -0.96 2.00
C ILE A 55 -2.02 -0.65 1.13
N ILE A 56 -2.23 0.63 0.84
CA ILE A 56 -3.26 1.10 -0.10
C ILE A 56 -2.54 1.68 -1.31
N PHE A 57 -2.85 1.14 -2.48
CA PHE A 57 -2.39 1.63 -3.77
C PHE A 57 -3.52 2.40 -4.44
N ASP A 58 -3.29 3.68 -4.71
CA ASP A 58 -4.20 4.55 -5.46
C ASP A 58 -3.58 4.86 -6.83
N ASN A 59 -4.22 4.39 -7.90
CA ASN A 59 -3.80 4.66 -9.27
C ASN A 59 -4.59 5.81 -9.94
N GLY A 60 -5.48 6.48 -9.20
CA GLY A 60 -6.35 7.55 -9.68
C GLY A 60 -7.71 7.09 -10.21
N GLU A 61 -7.88 5.80 -10.52
CA GLU A 61 -9.15 5.21 -10.97
C GLU A 61 -9.80 4.34 -9.89
N TYR A 62 -8.99 3.56 -9.17
CA TYR A 62 -9.43 2.73 -8.06
C TYR A 62 -8.33 2.57 -7.00
N GLU A 63 -8.76 2.25 -5.79
CA GLU A 63 -7.88 1.93 -4.66
C GLU A 63 -7.78 0.41 -4.50
N THR A 64 -6.56 -0.11 -4.43
CA THR A 64 -6.28 -1.53 -4.17
C THR A 64 -5.62 -1.69 -2.81
N ILE A 65 -6.11 -2.60 -1.98
CA ILE A 65 -5.68 -2.75 -0.59
C ILE A 65 -5.08 -4.13 -0.39
N THR A 66 -3.93 -4.17 0.27
CA THR A 66 -3.29 -5.42 0.68
C THR A 66 -2.78 -5.30 2.11
N THR A 67 -2.66 -6.44 2.80
CA THR A 67 -2.34 -6.51 4.21
C THR A 67 -1.25 -7.53 4.48
N GLY A 68 -0.49 -7.32 5.56
CA GLY A 68 0.69 -8.11 5.89
C GLY A 68 1.87 -7.87 4.95
N PHE A 69 2.99 -8.55 5.21
CA PHE A 69 4.15 -8.55 4.34
C PHE A 69 4.33 -9.93 3.69
N ASN A 70 4.12 -9.98 2.38
CA ASN A 70 4.55 -11.08 1.53
C ASN A 70 5.20 -10.48 0.28
N GLU A 71 6.52 -10.60 0.19
CA GLU A 71 7.31 -9.99 -0.87
C GLU A 71 6.82 -10.37 -2.27
N ALA A 72 6.59 -11.66 -2.52
CA ALA A 72 6.15 -12.16 -3.84
C ALA A 72 4.77 -11.60 -4.22
N ALA A 73 3.82 -11.66 -3.29
CA ALA A 73 2.48 -11.14 -3.52
C ALA A 73 2.47 -9.62 -3.75
N LEU A 74 3.30 -8.88 -3.02
CA LEU A 74 3.41 -7.44 -3.16
C LEU A 74 4.06 -7.04 -4.50
N ILE A 75 5.08 -7.77 -4.94
CA ILE A 75 5.70 -7.56 -6.26
C ILE A 75 4.70 -7.81 -7.39
N ASP A 76 3.96 -8.90 -7.33
CA ASP A 76 2.98 -9.22 -8.38
C ASP A 76 1.81 -8.22 -8.39
N LEU A 77 1.36 -7.78 -7.21
CA LEU A 77 0.36 -6.73 -7.09
C LEU A 77 0.83 -5.41 -7.72
N ILE A 78 2.06 -4.97 -7.41
CA ILE A 78 2.64 -3.75 -8.00
C ILE A 78 2.66 -3.86 -9.52
N LYS A 79 3.12 -4.99 -10.08
CA LYS A 79 3.14 -5.19 -11.55
C LYS A 79 1.74 -5.16 -12.16
N GLU A 80 0.76 -5.76 -11.49
CA GLU A 80 -0.63 -5.75 -11.94
C GLU A 80 -1.17 -4.31 -12.00
N ILE A 81 -0.96 -3.54 -10.94
CA ILE A 81 -1.38 -2.14 -10.87
C ILE A 81 -0.65 -1.30 -11.92
N GLU A 82 0.66 -1.48 -12.11
CA GLU A 82 1.43 -0.79 -13.15
C GLU A 82 0.94 -1.13 -14.56
N THR A 83 0.49 -2.36 -14.80
CA THR A 83 -0.03 -2.81 -16.09
C THR A 83 -1.43 -2.27 -16.36
N ASN A 84 -2.26 -2.16 -15.32
CA ASN A 84 -3.65 -1.70 -15.42
C ASN A 84 -3.82 -0.20 -15.20
N THR A 85 -2.81 0.52 -14.70
CA THR A 85 -2.85 1.97 -14.60
C THR A 85 -2.80 2.52 -16.03
N PRO A 86 -3.84 3.22 -16.51
CA PRO A 86 -3.78 3.83 -17.82
C PRO A 86 -2.59 4.80 -17.84
N LYS A 87 -1.61 4.52 -18.71
CA LYS A 87 -0.60 5.52 -19.04
C LYS A 87 -1.38 6.68 -19.63
N GLU A 88 -1.42 7.83 -18.95
CA GLU A 88 -1.90 9.05 -19.56
C GLU A 88 -1.27 9.16 -20.95
N ASN A 89 -2.14 9.40 -21.95
CA ASN A 89 -1.79 9.53 -23.35
C ASN A 89 -0.47 10.31 -23.51
N GLU A 90 0.59 9.61 -23.90
CA GLU A 90 1.76 10.22 -24.50
C GLU A 90 1.33 10.70 -25.90
N GLY A 91 0.82 11.93 -25.95
CA GLY A 91 0.73 12.78 -27.14
C GLY A 91 -0.02 12.26 -28.37
N ALA A 92 -1.16 12.90 -28.66
CA ALA A 92 -1.49 13.27 -30.03
C ALA A 92 -1.46 14.79 -30.13
#